data_AF-A0A7J3V634-F1
#
_entry.id   AF-A0A7J3V634-F1
#
_cell.length_a   1.000
_cell.length_b   1.000
_cell.length_c   1.000
_cell.angle_alpha   90.00
_cell.angle_beta   90.00
_cell.angle_gamma   90.00
#
_symmetry.space_group_name_H-M   'P 1'
#
loop_
_entity.id
_entity.type
_entity.pdbx_description
1 polymer ?
#
loop_
_entity_poly.entity_id
_entity_poly.type
_entity_poly.pdbx_seq_one_letter_code
_entity_poly.pdbx_strand_id
1 'polypeptide(L)'
;MKVSVLLTFQFNYLLRYIYKNTRYEYMDTSGGKIIEANQSITIGRTSAAFLFGLLLGVAAGLIGVGGGEFRIPVLLHVIGLPVITAIAVNLLVGLLTVVASFIRRFQLGLLNGHSVNIVLVMSATSIIGAYVGALLTDRIPEKPLKKLLAAFLVIVGLKIGLEPFIEFQVAFTFTWSFLEEALLAALIGLAIGIISGTLGVAGGEFRIPALIYIFNLDIVAAGTASLLVSIPTVASGFLKHHSMRHMNRNAWFIAITMSAGSMLGAFVGASYAGVIGKDILKVLLGVILVLATVRMVTKP
;
A
#
# COMPACT_ATOMS: atom_id res chain seq x y z
N MET A 1 23.49 -22.71 7.61
CA MET A 1 24.05 -21.54 8.31
C MET A 1 25.00 -20.66 7.47
N LYS A 2 25.61 -21.15 6.38
CA LYS A 2 26.54 -20.33 5.54
C LYS A 2 25.86 -19.44 4.48
N VAL A 3 24.63 -19.73 4.06
CA VAL A 3 23.90 -18.97 3.02
C VAL A 3 23.27 -17.68 3.56
N SER A 4 22.78 -17.69 4.81
CA SER A 4 22.18 -16.50 5.45
C SER A 4 23.21 -15.40 5.69
N VAL A 5 24.42 -15.76 6.12
CA VAL A 5 25.51 -14.81 6.36
C VAL A 5 25.98 -14.14 5.07
N LEU A 6 26.03 -14.88 3.95
CA LEU A 6 26.44 -14.34 2.65
C LEU A 6 25.41 -13.34 2.08
N LEU A 7 24.11 -13.65 2.22
CA LEU A 7 23.01 -12.78 1.81
C LEU A 7 22.96 -11.50 2.65
N THR A 8 23.12 -11.61 3.98
CA THR A 8 23.18 -10.44 4.87
C THR A 8 24.41 -9.57 4.58
N PHE A 9 25.55 -10.16 4.21
CA PHE A 9 26.77 -9.43 3.87
C PHE A 9 26.64 -8.69 2.54
N GLN A 10 26.11 -9.32 1.50
CA GLN A 10 25.87 -8.65 0.21
C GLN A 10 24.79 -7.57 0.33
N PHE A 11 23.75 -7.79 1.14
CA PHE A 11 22.71 -6.81 1.41
C PHE A 11 23.27 -5.58 2.16
N ASN A 12 24.09 -5.79 3.19
CA ASN A 12 24.74 -4.70 3.92
C ASN A 12 25.79 -3.96 3.08
N TYR A 13 26.50 -4.66 2.18
CA TYR A 13 27.43 -4.05 1.25
C TYR A 13 26.69 -3.18 0.20
N LEU A 14 25.58 -3.68 -0.34
CA LEU A 14 24.72 -2.93 -1.25
C LEU A 14 24.15 -1.68 -0.57
N LEU A 15 23.67 -1.81 0.68
CA LEU A 15 23.21 -0.68 1.49
C LEU A 15 24.34 0.34 1.74
N ARG A 16 25.55 -0.10 2.11
CA ARG A 16 26.70 0.80 2.31
C ARG A 16 27.15 1.49 1.02
N TYR A 17 27.12 0.79 -0.11
CA TYR A 17 27.45 1.36 -1.42
C TYR A 17 26.44 2.43 -1.84
N ILE A 18 25.14 2.18 -1.61
CA ILE A 18 24.07 3.14 -1.88
C ILE A 18 24.15 4.36 -0.94
N TYR A 19 24.43 4.13 0.36
CA TYR A 19 24.46 5.18 1.39
C TYR A 19 25.63 6.16 1.23
N LYS A 20 26.78 5.71 0.70
CA LYS A 20 27.95 6.58 0.50
C LYS A 20 27.72 7.68 -0.56
N ASN A 21 26.71 7.53 -1.41
CA ASN A 21 26.38 8.47 -2.49
C ASN A 21 25.13 9.34 -2.22
N THR A 22 24.56 9.33 -1.01
CA THR A 22 23.29 10.03 -0.68
C THR A 22 23.48 11.23 0.26
N ARG A 23 24.49 12.09 0.03
CA ARG A 23 24.54 13.40 0.72
C ARG A 23 23.46 14.32 0.14
N TYR A 24 22.48 14.68 0.98
CA TYR A 24 21.47 15.69 0.69
C TYR A 24 22.04 17.07 1.05
N GLU A 25 22.20 17.95 0.05
CA GLU A 25 22.31 19.39 0.30
C GLU A 25 20.90 19.96 0.40
N TYR A 26 20.54 20.46 1.59
CA TYR A 26 19.37 21.31 1.75
C TYR A 26 19.73 22.68 1.18
N MET A 27 19.07 23.13 0.11
CA MET A 27 19.18 24.49 -0.38
C MET A 27 17.96 25.33 0.01
N ASP A 28 18.29 26.49 0.55
CA ASP A 28 17.45 27.59 0.99
C ASP A 28 16.46 28.05 -0.10
N THR A 29 15.22 28.27 0.33
CA THR A 29 14.09 28.75 -0.48
C THR A 29 14.23 30.25 -0.77
N SER A 30 14.99 30.59 -1.81
CA SER A 30 15.03 31.93 -2.39
C SER A 30 15.13 31.87 -3.91
N GLY A 31 14.00 31.61 -4.60
CA GLY A 31 13.88 31.68 -6.06
C GLY A 31 13.24 30.43 -6.68
N GLY A 32 11.98 30.55 -7.10
CA GLY A 32 11.10 29.48 -7.60
C GLY A 32 11.55 28.76 -8.87
N LYS A 33 12.64 27.98 -8.79
CA LYS A 33 12.94 26.87 -9.70
C LYS A 33 13.30 25.65 -8.86
N ILE A 34 12.46 24.61 -8.92
CA ILE A 34 12.81 23.28 -8.42
C ILE A 34 13.91 22.77 -9.34
N ILE A 35 15.18 22.96 -8.94
CA ILE A 35 16.31 22.30 -9.60
C ILE A 35 16.30 20.88 -9.09
N GLU A 36 15.61 19.98 -9.80
CA GLU A 36 15.71 18.55 -9.53
C GLU A 36 17.18 18.14 -9.71
N ALA A 37 17.81 17.68 -8.63
CA ALA A 37 19.09 17.01 -8.73
C ALA A 37 18.95 15.85 -9.74
N ASN A 38 19.66 15.93 -10.86
CA ASN A 38 19.68 14.90 -11.89
C ASN A 38 20.39 13.65 -11.34
N GLN A 39 19.67 12.88 -10.53
CA GLN A 39 20.19 11.67 -9.91
C GLN A 39 20.33 10.58 -10.99
N SER A 40 21.55 10.17 -11.30
CA SER A 40 21.81 9.14 -12.29
C SER A 40 21.15 7.79 -11.93
N ILE A 41 20.54 7.15 -12.92
CA ILE A 41 20.04 5.76 -12.80
C ILE A 41 21.25 4.84 -12.75
N THR A 42 21.46 4.14 -11.63
CA THR A 42 22.47 3.09 -11.51
C THR A 42 21.80 1.72 -11.65
N ILE A 43 22.47 0.76 -12.30
CA ILE A 43 22.02 -0.64 -12.42
C ILE A 43 21.64 -1.22 -11.04
N GLY A 44 22.40 -0.89 -9.99
CA GLY A 44 22.08 -1.35 -8.63
C GLY A 44 20.73 -0.86 -8.09
N ARG A 45 20.30 0.36 -8.45
CA ARG A 45 19.01 0.93 -8.01
C ARG A 45 17.83 0.27 -8.73
N THR A 46 17.96 -0.03 -10.02
CA THR A 46 16.91 -0.70 -10.80
C THR A 46 16.75 -2.17 -10.42
N SER A 47 17.86 -2.89 -10.18
CA SER A 47 17.79 -4.26 -9.65
C SER A 47 17.16 -4.29 -8.25
N ALA A 48 17.51 -3.35 -7.38
CA ALA A 48 16.87 -3.22 -6.07
C ALA A 48 15.37 -2.94 -6.22
N ALA A 49 14.98 -2.02 -7.10
CA ALA A 49 13.58 -1.71 -7.38
C ALA A 49 12.79 -2.95 -7.81
N PHE A 50 13.32 -3.75 -8.74
CA PHE A 50 12.68 -5.00 -9.15
C PHE A 50 12.56 -6.01 -8.01
N LEU A 51 13.64 -6.26 -7.26
CA LEU A 51 13.65 -7.25 -6.17
C LEU A 51 12.72 -6.88 -5.03
N PHE A 52 12.75 -5.62 -4.56
CA PHE A 52 11.81 -5.15 -3.55
C PHE A 52 10.38 -5.13 -4.10
N GLY A 53 10.19 -4.75 -5.36
CA GLY A 53 8.90 -4.86 -6.06
C GLY A 53 8.34 -6.28 -5.95
N LEU A 54 9.15 -7.28 -6.30
CA LEU A 54 8.79 -8.70 -6.26
C LEU A 54 8.42 -9.16 -4.85
N LEU A 55 9.30 -8.93 -3.87
CA LEU A 55 9.06 -9.38 -2.48
C LEU A 55 7.81 -8.74 -1.88
N LEU A 56 7.66 -7.42 -2.04
CA LEU A 56 6.49 -6.69 -1.56
C LEU A 56 5.24 -7.08 -2.34
N GLY A 57 5.38 -7.39 -3.64
CA GLY A 57 4.31 -7.92 -4.49
C GLY A 57 3.78 -9.24 -3.97
N VAL A 58 4.64 -10.19 -3.59
CA VAL A 58 4.22 -11.50 -3.03
C VAL A 58 3.36 -11.29 -1.78
N ALA A 59 3.84 -10.48 -0.83
CA ALA A 59 3.09 -10.18 0.39
C ALA A 59 1.75 -9.47 0.08
N ALA A 60 1.79 -8.49 -0.82
CA ALA A 60 0.63 -7.72 -1.26
C ALA A 60 -0.45 -8.59 -1.91
N GLY A 61 -0.07 -9.42 -2.89
CA GLY A 61 -0.98 -10.29 -3.61
C GLY A 61 -1.59 -11.39 -2.74
N LEU A 62 -0.81 -11.93 -1.78
CA LEU A 62 -1.29 -12.97 -0.88
C LEU A 62 -2.44 -12.49 0.01
N ILE A 63 -2.32 -11.26 0.54
CA ILE A 63 -3.32 -10.68 1.43
C ILE A 63 -4.43 -9.98 0.64
N GLY A 64 -4.10 -9.35 -0.48
CA GLY A 64 -4.98 -8.43 -1.21
C GLY A 64 -4.84 -6.97 -0.78
N VAL A 65 -3.67 -6.60 -0.25
CA VAL A 65 -3.30 -5.19 -0.06
C VAL A 65 -2.52 -4.69 -1.26
N GLY A 66 -2.59 -3.40 -1.57
CA GLY A 66 -1.81 -2.82 -2.65
C GLY A 66 -0.33 -2.62 -2.34
N GLY A 67 0.15 -3.00 -1.14
CA GLY A 67 1.56 -3.03 -0.73
C GLY A 67 2.25 -1.67 -0.65
N GLY A 68 1.50 -0.56 -0.66
CA GLY A 68 2.05 0.78 -0.83
C GLY A 68 2.89 1.26 0.34
N GLU A 69 2.48 0.92 1.56
CA GLU A 69 3.07 1.42 2.82
C GLU A 69 4.52 0.98 2.97
N PHE A 70 4.88 -0.21 2.48
CA PHE A 70 6.25 -0.74 2.55
C PHE A 70 7.15 -0.24 1.42
N ARG A 71 6.56 0.10 0.27
CA ARG A 71 7.33 0.64 -0.86
C ARG A 71 7.84 2.03 -0.57
N ILE A 72 7.07 2.88 0.13
CA ILE A 72 7.50 4.25 0.43
C ILE A 72 8.86 4.28 1.15
N PRO A 73 9.09 3.54 2.26
CA PRO A 73 10.40 3.46 2.89
C PRO A 73 11.52 2.99 1.95
N VAL A 74 11.24 2.03 1.06
CA VAL A 74 12.22 1.54 0.07
C VAL A 74 12.52 2.63 -0.96
N LEU A 75 11.51 3.31 -1.48
CA LEU A 75 11.66 4.38 -2.46
C LEU A 75 12.43 5.58 -1.89
N LEU A 76 12.20 5.92 -0.62
CA LEU A 76 12.89 7.03 0.05
C LEU A 76 14.32 6.66 0.47
N HIS A 77 14.53 5.50 1.08
CA HIS A 77 15.81 5.21 1.75
C HIS A 77 16.74 4.30 0.97
N VAL A 78 16.20 3.39 0.15
CA VAL A 78 16.99 2.46 -0.65
C VAL A 78 17.17 2.99 -2.05
N ILE A 79 16.07 3.44 -2.67
CA ILE A 79 16.15 4.08 -3.97
C ILE A 79 16.68 5.50 -3.79
N GLY A 80 16.12 6.33 -2.91
CA GLY A 80 16.59 7.70 -2.70
C GLY A 80 15.78 8.76 -3.47
N LEU A 81 14.51 8.48 -3.77
CA LEU A 81 13.62 9.41 -4.44
C LEU A 81 13.14 10.51 -3.47
N PRO A 82 12.87 11.74 -3.97
CA PRO A 82 12.14 12.75 -3.22
C PRO A 82 10.77 12.25 -2.75
N VAL A 83 10.26 12.78 -1.63
CA VAL A 83 9.00 12.34 -1.01
C VAL A 83 7.83 12.34 -2.01
N ILE A 84 7.61 13.47 -2.66
CA ILE A 84 6.50 13.66 -3.62
C ILE A 84 6.63 12.71 -4.82
N THR A 85 7.83 12.51 -5.33
CA THR A 85 8.10 11.58 -6.43
C THR A 85 7.91 10.12 -6.00
N ALA A 86 8.30 9.76 -4.78
CA ALA A 86 8.10 8.43 -4.21
C ALA A 86 6.61 8.10 -4.05
N ILE A 87 5.79 9.06 -3.63
CA ILE A 87 4.32 8.93 -3.56
C ILE A 87 3.75 8.61 -4.95
N ALA A 88 4.14 9.38 -5.97
CA ALA A 88 3.66 9.16 -7.35
C ALA A 88 4.11 7.81 -7.93
N VAL A 89 5.38 7.43 -7.72
CA VAL A 89 5.91 6.10 -8.10
C VAL A 89 5.16 5.00 -7.37
N ASN A 90 4.88 5.16 -6.08
CA ASN A 90 4.17 4.17 -5.28
C ASN A 90 2.73 3.96 -5.76
N LEU A 91 2.01 5.04 -6.13
CA LEU A 91 0.67 4.94 -6.68
C LEU A 91 0.66 4.16 -7.99
N LEU A 92 1.61 4.42 -8.89
CA LEU A 92 1.72 3.67 -10.15
C LEU A 92 2.03 2.18 -9.92
N VAL A 93 3.05 1.88 -9.11
CA VAL A 93 3.42 0.50 -8.79
C VAL A 93 2.27 -0.20 -8.06
N GLY A 94 1.61 0.50 -7.14
CA GLY A 94 0.44 0.04 -6.40
C GLY A 94 -0.71 -0.31 -7.31
N LEU A 95 -1.06 0.55 -8.28
CA LEU A 95 -2.10 0.32 -9.27
C LEU A 95 -1.84 -0.98 -10.04
N LEU A 96 -0.63 -1.15 -10.58
CA LEU A 96 -0.28 -2.33 -11.35
C LEU A 96 -0.25 -3.61 -10.49
N THR A 97 0.19 -3.49 -9.23
CA THR A 97 0.17 -4.60 -8.26
C THR A 97 -1.25 -5.04 -7.93
N VAL A 98 -2.17 -4.10 -7.68
CA VAL A 98 -3.56 -4.45 -7.34
C VAL A 98 -4.30 -5.02 -8.53
N VAL A 99 -4.04 -4.53 -9.76
CA VAL A 99 -4.58 -5.10 -10.99
C VAL A 99 -4.11 -6.53 -11.17
N ALA A 100 -2.79 -6.79 -11.09
CA ALA A 100 -2.25 -8.14 -11.23
C ALA A 100 -2.79 -9.11 -10.16
N SER A 101 -2.88 -8.65 -8.91
CA SER A 101 -3.47 -9.42 -7.81
C SER A 101 -4.94 -9.71 -8.05
N PHE A 102 -5.72 -8.70 -8.45
CA PHE A 102 -7.16 -8.84 -8.67
C PHE A 102 -7.47 -9.80 -9.79
N ILE A 103 -6.77 -9.69 -10.93
CA ILE A 103 -6.92 -10.62 -12.06
C ILE A 103 -6.74 -12.06 -11.58
N ARG A 104 -5.67 -12.33 -10.82
CA ARG A 104 -5.39 -13.68 -10.33
C ARG A 104 -6.45 -14.17 -9.33
N ARG A 105 -6.87 -13.34 -8.38
CA ARG A 105 -7.87 -13.72 -7.37
C ARG A 105 -9.26 -13.89 -7.98
N PHE A 106 -9.58 -13.11 -9.01
CA PHE A 106 -10.80 -13.24 -9.79
C PHE A 106 -10.83 -14.56 -10.59
N GLN A 107 -9.72 -14.92 -11.23
CA GLN A 107 -9.57 -16.23 -11.89
C GLN A 107 -9.74 -17.42 -10.94
N LEU A 108 -9.37 -17.24 -9.67
CA LEU A 108 -9.56 -18.23 -8.61
C LEU A 108 -10.96 -18.21 -7.98
N GLY A 109 -11.87 -17.35 -8.45
CA GLY A 109 -13.24 -17.26 -7.91
C GLY A 109 -13.32 -16.73 -6.48
N LEU A 110 -12.32 -15.97 -6.01
CA LEU A 110 -12.23 -15.50 -4.62
C LEU A 110 -13.05 -14.23 -4.32
N LEU A 111 -14.00 -13.88 -5.21
CA LEU A 111 -14.91 -12.75 -5.02
C LEU A 111 -16.26 -13.27 -4.52
N ASN A 112 -16.74 -12.74 -3.41
CA ASN A 112 -18.05 -13.09 -2.85
C ASN A 112 -19.13 -12.13 -3.37
N GLY A 113 -20.20 -12.68 -3.96
CA GLY A 113 -21.32 -11.90 -4.51
C GLY A 113 -22.04 -11.01 -3.49
N HIS A 114 -22.04 -11.39 -2.20
CA HIS A 114 -22.63 -10.58 -1.13
C HIS A 114 -21.94 -9.22 -0.93
N SER A 115 -20.70 -9.06 -1.41
CA SER A 115 -19.91 -7.84 -1.20
C SER A 115 -20.02 -6.79 -2.31
N VAL A 116 -20.75 -7.08 -3.39
CA VAL A 116 -20.76 -6.25 -4.60
C VAL A 116 -21.27 -4.83 -4.32
N ASN A 117 -22.35 -4.69 -3.55
CA ASN A 117 -22.92 -3.38 -3.21
C ASN A 117 -21.95 -2.53 -2.39
N ILE A 118 -21.35 -3.11 -1.35
CA ILE A 118 -20.32 -2.47 -0.52
C ILE A 118 -19.18 -1.97 -1.41
N VAL A 119 -18.66 -2.85 -2.27
CA VAL A 119 -17.53 -2.54 -3.15
C VAL A 119 -17.87 -1.41 -4.12
N LEU A 120 -19.05 -1.42 -4.74
CA LEU A 120 -19.46 -0.37 -5.68
C LEU A 120 -19.58 0.99 -4.99
N VAL A 121 -20.25 1.05 -3.85
CA VAL A 121 -20.45 2.29 -3.08
C VAL A 121 -19.12 2.81 -2.52
N MET A 122 -18.30 1.94 -1.94
CA MET A 122 -16.95 2.29 -1.48
C MET A 122 -16.08 2.76 -2.64
N SER A 123 -16.14 2.13 -3.81
CA SER A 123 -15.35 2.53 -4.98
C SER A 123 -15.73 3.94 -5.44
N ALA A 124 -17.03 4.21 -5.62
CA ALA A 124 -17.52 5.51 -6.07
C ALA A 124 -17.04 6.65 -5.15
N THR A 125 -17.17 6.46 -3.84
CA THR A 125 -16.77 7.47 -2.83
C THR A 125 -15.26 7.54 -2.64
N SER A 126 -14.53 6.42 -2.74
CA SER A 126 -13.07 6.40 -2.67
C SER A 126 -12.43 7.13 -3.85
N ILE A 127 -13.01 7.09 -5.05
CA ILE A 127 -12.52 7.85 -6.22
C ILE A 127 -12.54 9.35 -5.93
N ILE A 128 -13.67 9.85 -5.40
CA ILE A 128 -13.86 11.25 -5.02
C ILE A 128 -12.86 11.61 -3.92
N GLY A 129 -12.77 10.78 -2.88
CA GLY A 129 -11.86 10.96 -1.77
C GLY A 129 -10.40 11.01 -2.24
N ALA A 130 -9.96 10.11 -3.12
CA ALA A 130 -8.59 10.08 -3.63
C ALA A 130 -8.25 11.30 -4.48
N TYR A 131 -9.20 11.77 -5.30
CA TYR A 131 -9.02 12.99 -6.07
C TYR A 131 -8.86 14.22 -5.16
N VAL A 132 -9.75 14.37 -4.18
CA VAL A 132 -9.70 15.45 -3.19
C VAL A 132 -8.46 15.34 -2.32
N GLY A 133 -8.09 14.13 -1.89
CA GLY A 133 -6.89 13.87 -1.12
C GLY A 133 -5.63 14.31 -1.85
N ALA A 134 -5.50 13.94 -3.13
CA ALA A 134 -4.36 14.33 -3.95
C ALA A 134 -4.28 15.85 -4.21
N LEU A 135 -5.43 16.56 -4.17
CA LEU A 135 -5.46 18.04 -4.20
C LEU A 135 -5.01 18.68 -2.88
N LEU A 136 -5.23 17.98 -1.77
CA LEU A 136 -4.94 18.47 -0.42
C LEU A 136 -3.57 18.03 0.10
N THR A 137 -2.81 17.24 -0.67
CA THR A 137 -1.50 16.71 -0.26
C THR A 137 -0.56 17.79 0.28
N ASP A 138 -0.56 18.99 -0.32
CA ASP A 138 0.30 20.11 0.12
C ASP A 138 -0.25 20.92 1.31
N ARG A 139 -1.51 20.67 1.71
CA ARG A 139 -2.24 21.44 2.73
C ARG A 139 -2.49 20.67 4.03
N ILE A 140 -2.46 19.34 3.99
CA ILE A 140 -2.76 18.53 5.17
C ILE A 140 -1.49 18.31 5.99
N PRO A 141 -1.47 18.67 7.29
CA PRO A 141 -0.32 18.40 8.14
C PRO A 141 -0.12 16.88 8.28
N GLU A 142 1.02 16.39 7.80
CA GLU A 142 1.31 14.96 7.77
C GLU A 142 1.36 14.31 9.16
N LYS A 143 1.86 15.04 10.17
CA LYS A 143 2.11 14.52 11.52
C LYS A 143 0.85 13.96 12.21
N PRO A 144 -0.25 14.72 12.36
CA PRO A 144 -1.47 14.19 12.99
C PRO A 144 -2.09 13.05 12.18
N LEU A 145 -2.07 13.12 10.85
CA LEU A 145 -2.59 12.05 9.99
C LEU A 145 -1.80 10.75 10.19
N LYS A 146 -0.46 10.82 10.14
CA LYS A 146 0.44 9.69 10.42
C LYS A 146 0.19 9.12 11.83
N LYS A 147 -0.01 9.95 12.86
CA LYS A 147 -0.30 9.47 14.22
C LYS A 147 -1.64 8.73 14.33
N LEU A 148 -2.71 9.30 13.77
CA LEU A 148 -4.03 8.66 13.74
C LEU A 148 -3.95 7.30 13.02
N LEU A 149 -3.24 7.28 11.88
CA LEU A 149 -3.03 6.10 11.06
C LEU A 149 -2.24 5.02 11.81
N ALA A 150 -1.16 5.40 12.48
CA ALA A 150 -0.34 4.50 13.30
C ALA A 150 -1.18 3.85 14.41
N ALA A 151 -1.95 4.66 15.14
CA ALA A 151 -2.79 4.16 16.21
C ALA A 151 -3.80 3.12 15.68
N PHE A 152 -4.50 3.45 14.59
CA PHE A 152 -5.44 2.53 13.94
C PHE A 152 -4.76 1.22 13.51
N LEU A 153 -3.64 1.30 12.78
CA LEU A 153 -2.94 0.13 12.25
C LEU A 153 -2.39 -0.78 13.35
N VAL A 154 -1.91 -0.24 14.47
CA VAL A 154 -1.46 -1.05 15.61
C VAL A 154 -2.64 -1.77 16.25
N ILE A 155 -3.72 -1.06 16.57
CA ILE A 155 -4.90 -1.64 17.22
C ILE A 155 -5.46 -2.77 16.36
N VAL A 156 -5.66 -2.50 15.08
CA VAL A 156 -6.25 -3.45 14.14
C VAL A 156 -5.29 -4.57 13.79
N GLY A 157 -4.00 -4.26 13.63
CA GLY A 157 -2.96 -5.26 13.36
C GLY A 157 -2.81 -6.26 14.50
N LEU A 158 -2.80 -5.78 15.74
CA LEU A 158 -2.80 -6.64 16.92
C LEU A 158 -4.10 -7.45 17.01
N LYS A 159 -5.26 -6.83 16.80
CA LYS A 159 -6.55 -7.53 16.83
C LYS A 159 -6.61 -8.67 15.82
N ILE A 160 -6.38 -8.38 14.53
CA ILE A 160 -6.39 -9.40 13.46
C ILE A 160 -5.31 -10.46 13.69
N GLY A 161 -4.09 -10.05 14.06
CA GLY A 161 -2.97 -10.96 14.20
C GLY A 161 -3.08 -11.90 15.40
N LEU A 162 -3.75 -11.47 16.48
CA LEU A 162 -3.95 -12.27 17.68
C LEU A 162 -5.24 -13.08 17.65
N GLU A 163 -6.20 -12.75 16.78
CA GLU A 163 -7.48 -13.45 16.63
C GLU A 163 -7.34 -14.98 16.48
N PRO A 164 -6.34 -15.53 15.75
CA PRO A 164 -6.17 -16.98 15.66
C PRO A 164 -5.72 -17.67 16.95
N PHE A 165 -5.16 -16.91 17.89
CA PHE A 165 -4.62 -17.43 19.16
C PHE A 165 -5.54 -17.15 20.34
N ILE A 166 -6.45 -16.17 20.20
CA ILE A 166 -7.33 -15.70 21.25
C ILE A 166 -8.75 -15.70 20.69
N GLU A 167 -9.63 -16.55 21.25
CA GLU A 167 -11.05 -16.52 20.94
C GLU A 167 -11.66 -15.22 21.49
N PHE A 168 -11.76 -14.20 20.64
CA PHE A 168 -12.55 -13.02 20.95
C PHE A 168 -14.03 -13.37 20.79
N GLN A 169 -14.73 -13.52 21.91
CA GLN A 169 -16.19 -13.62 21.86
C GLN A 169 -16.76 -12.31 21.32
N VAL A 170 -17.29 -12.37 20.09
CA VAL A 170 -18.01 -11.24 19.51
C VAL A 170 -19.35 -11.15 20.23
N ALA A 171 -19.43 -10.25 21.20
CA ALA A 171 -20.62 -10.07 22.04
C ALA A 171 -21.85 -9.54 21.26
N PHE A 172 -21.66 -9.02 20.04
CA PHE A 172 -22.73 -8.43 19.22
C PHE A 172 -22.51 -8.70 17.72
N THR A 173 -23.48 -9.36 17.09
CA THR A 173 -23.59 -9.43 15.62
C THR A 173 -24.49 -8.29 15.14
N PHE A 174 -23.93 -7.34 14.39
CA PHE A 174 -24.69 -6.26 13.78
C PHE A 174 -25.31 -6.74 12.46
N THR A 175 -26.63 -6.63 12.34
CA THR A 175 -27.35 -6.76 11.07
C THR A 175 -27.69 -5.37 10.57
N TRP A 176 -26.99 -4.94 9.52
CA TRP A 176 -27.23 -3.65 8.88
C TRP A 176 -28.42 -3.73 7.91
N SER A 177 -29.21 -2.68 7.84
CA SER A 177 -30.06 -2.44 6.68
C SER A 177 -29.23 -2.05 5.46
N PHE A 178 -29.79 -2.23 4.26
CA PHE A 178 -29.11 -1.85 3.01
C PHE A 178 -28.62 -0.39 3.00
N LEU A 179 -29.43 0.54 3.55
CA LEU A 179 -29.08 1.95 3.59
C LEU A 179 -27.93 2.23 4.56
N GLU A 180 -27.95 1.64 5.76
CA GLU A 180 -26.88 1.80 6.75
C GLU A 180 -25.56 1.22 6.23
N GLU A 181 -25.62 0.05 5.61
CA GLU A 181 -24.47 -0.60 5.00
C GLU A 181 -23.87 0.27 3.89
N ALA A 182 -24.71 0.82 3.00
CA ALA A 182 -24.27 1.73 1.95
C ALA A 182 -23.68 3.04 2.50
N LEU A 183 -24.27 3.62 3.54
CA LEU A 183 -23.78 4.85 4.17
C LEU A 183 -22.43 4.63 4.87
N LEU A 184 -22.27 3.51 5.59
CA LEU A 184 -21.00 3.13 6.20
C LEU A 184 -19.93 2.89 5.14
N ALA A 185 -20.28 2.14 4.07
CA ALA A 185 -19.41 1.91 2.93
C ALA A 185 -18.98 3.23 2.28
N ALA A 186 -19.91 4.16 2.08
CA ALA A 186 -19.65 5.49 1.53
C ALA A 186 -18.68 6.31 2.41
N LEU A 187 -18.91 6.34 3.72
CA LEU A 187 -18.08 7.10 4.66
C LEU A 187 -16.66 6.53 4.74
N ILE A 188 -16.55 5.20 4.86
CA ILE A 188 -15.26 4.50 4.91
C ILE A 188 -14.52 4.66 3.58
N GLY A 189 -15.22 4.52 2.46
CA GLY A 189 -14.66 4.72 1.12
C GLY A 189 -14.11 6.12 0.95
N LEU A 190 -14.89 7.16 1.29
CA LEU A 190 -14.44 8.54 1.20
C LEU A 190 -13.20 8.80 2.08
N ALA A 191 -13.21 8.36 3.34
CA ALA A 191 -12.11 8.54 4.27
C ALA A 191 -10.83 7.85 3.79
N ILE A 192 -10.92 6.58 3.38
CA ILE A 192 -9.78 5.82 2.84
C ILE A 192 -9.30 6.45 1.53
N GLY A 193 -10.21 6.95 0.69
CA GLY A 193 -9.87 7.69 -0.52
C GLY A 193 -9.00 8.90 -0.22
N ILE A 194 -9.42 9.77 0.72
CA ILE A 194 -8.64 10.96 1.11
C ILE A 194 -7.25 10.57 1.61
N ILE A 195 -7.16 9.55 2.46
CA ILE A 195 -5.88 9.03 2.98
C ILE A 195 -5.02 8.49 1.83
N SER A 196 -5.62 7.73 0.92
CA SER A 196 -4.95 7.13 -0.24
C SER A 196 -4.38 8.19 -1.18
N GLY A 197 -5.16 9.22 -1.50
CA GLY A 197 -4.74 10.33 -2.36
C GLY A 197 -3.66 11.21 -1.74
N THR A 198 -3.71 11.43 -0.42
CA THR A 198 -2.74 12.28 0.29
C THR A 198 -1.40 11.58 0.51
N LEU A 199 -1.43 10.34 1.00
CA LEU A 199 -0.23 9.59 1.40
C LEU A 199 0.33 8.71 0.26
N GLY A 200 -0.40 8.57 -0.84
CA GLY A 200 -0.04 7.67 -1.93
C GLY A 200 -0.09 6.18 -1.57
N VAL A 201 -0.85 5.80 -0.55
CA VAL A 201 -1.03 4.39 -0.12
C VAL A 201 -2.26 3.80 -0.77
N ALA A 202 -2.31 2.48 -0.99
CA ALA A 202 -3.43 1.85 -1.69
C ALA A 202 -4.70 1.74 -0.83
N GLY A 203 -4.56 1.91 0.49
CA GLY A 203 -5.63 1.96 1.47
C GLY A 203 -6.23 0.60 1.84
N GLY A 204 -5.67 -0.50 1.31
CA GLY A 204 -6.17 -1.86 1.54
C GLY A 204 -5.95 -2.32 2.98
N GLU A 205 -4.89 -1.83 3.62
CA GLU A 205 -4.54 -2.01 5.02
C GLU A 205 -5.61 -1.44 5.97
N PHE A 206 -6.38 -0.45 5.54
CA PHE A 206 -7.55 0.07 6.26
C PHE A 206 -8.83 -0.65 5.85
N ARG A 207 -8.95 -0.92 4.56
CA ARG A 207 -10.15 -1.45 3.95
C ARG A 207 -10.41 -2.90 4.34
N ILE A 208 -9.38 -3.75 4.36
CA ILE A 208 -9.53 -5.16 4.70
C ILE A 208 -10.08 -5.33 6.12
N PRO A 209 -9.53 -4.67 7.16
CA PRO A 209 -10.13 -4.72 8.49
C PRO A 209 -11.56 -4.21 8.57
N ALA A 210 -11.88 -3.13 7.85
CA ALA A 210 -13.25 -2.62 7.80
C ALA A 210 -14.20 -3.66 7.17
N LEU A 211 -13.79 -4.27 6.06
CA LEU A 211 -14.52 -5.34 5.39
C LEU A 211 -14.70 -6.57 6.29
N ILE A 212 -13.68 -6.94 7.06
CA ILE A 212 -13.75 -8.08 7.99
C ILE A 212 -14.70 -7.77 9.15
N TYR A 213 -14.50 -6.65 9.84
CA TYR A 213 -15.16 -6.43 11.14
C TYR A 213 -16.48 -5.66 11.07
N ILE A 214 -16.69 -4.83 10.06
CA ILE A 214 -17.92 -4.03 9.92
C ILE A 214 -18.90 -4.73 8.98
N PHE A 215 -18.38 -5.28 7.89
CA PHE A 215 -19.17 -5.92 6.83
C PHE A 215 -19.15 -7.46 6.89
N ASN A 216 -18.45 -8.03 7.88
CA ASN A 216 -18.44 -9.47 8.15
C ASN A 216 -17.94 -10.34 6.97
N LEU A 217 -16.97 -9.84 6.21
CA LEU A 217 -16.29 -10.63 5.17
C LEU A 217 -15.20 -11.50 5.77
N ASP A 218 -15.00 -12.69 5.22
CA ASP A 218 -13.78 -13.44 5.50
C ASP A 218 -12.56 -12.74 4.91
N ILE A 219 -11.37 -13.00 5.47
CA ILE A 219 -10.12 -12.33 5.06
C ILE A 219 -9.80 -12.48 3.57
N VAL A 220 -10.17 -13.62 2.95
CA VAL A 220 -9.92 -13.86 1.53
C VAL A 220 -10.86 -12.98 0.71
N ALA A 221 -12.16 -13.01 0.97
CA ALA A 221 -13.13 -12.14 0.29
C ALA A 221 -12.83 -10.65 0.51
N ALA A 222 -12.52 -10.25 1.75
CA ALA A 222 -12.17 -8.87 2.10
C ALA A 222 -10.94 -8.38 1.33
N GLY A 223 -9.92 -9.23 1.20
CA GLY A 223 -8.75 -8.94 0.38
C GLY A 223 -9.11 -8.75 -1.10
N THR A 224 -9.94 -9.61 -1.68
CA THR A 224 -10.33 -9.51 -3.10
C THR A 224 -11.18 -8.26 -3.35
N ALA A 225 -12.18 -8.01 -2.50
CA ALA A 225 -13.02 -6.82 -2.52
C ALA A 225 -12.19 -5.54 -2.38
N SER A 226 -11.19 -5.54 -1.49
CA SER A 226 -10.30 -4.41 -1.30
C SER A 226 -9.52 -4.05 -2.56
N LEU A 227 -9.00 -5.04 -3.29
CA LEU A 227 -8.30 -4.82 -4.56
C LEU A 227 -9.21 -4.16 -5.59
N LEU A 228 -10.47 -4.60 -5.69
CA LEU A 228 -11.45 -4.05 -6.63
C LEU A 228 -11.74 -2.56 -6.32
N VAL A 229 -11.83 -2.19 -5.04
CA VAL A 229 -11.94 -0.78 -4.63
C VAL A 229 -10.64 0.01 -4.88
N SER A 230 -9.47 -0.61 -4.65
CA SER A 230 -8.17 0.05 -4.83
C SER A 230 -7.88 0.41 -6.29
N ILE A 231 -8.30 -0.39 -7.27
CA ILE A 231 -8.01 -0.12 -8.70
C ILE A 231 -8.46 1.30 -9.11
N PRO A 232 -9.75 1.67 -9.02
CA PRO A 232 -10.18 3.01 -9.44
C PRO A 232 -9.71 4.11 -8.48
N THR A 233 -9.56 3.81 -7.18
CA THR A 233 -9.09 4.76 -6.16
C THR A 233 -7.64 5.19 -6.44
N VAL A 234 -6.74 4.23 -6.61
CA VAL A 234 -5.32 4.47 -6.87
C VAL A 234 -5.12 5.05 -8.26
N ALA A 235 -5.92 4.64 -9.25
CA ALA A 235 -5.90 5.27 -10.58
C ALA A 235 -6.26 6.76 -10.49
N SER A 236 -7.32 7.13 -9.76
CA SER A 236 -7.71 8.53 -9.53
C SER A 236 -6.57 9.35 -8.89
N GLY A 237 -5.99 8.85 -7.80
CA GLY A 237 -4.86 9.51 -7.14
C GLY A 237 -3.62 9.62 -8.03
N PHE A 238 -3.27 8.55 -8.76
CA PHE A 238 -2.14 8.54 -9.69
C PHE A 238 -2.33 9.55 -10.83
N LEU A 239 -3.51 9.58 -11.46
CA LEU A 239 -3.81 10.51 -12.54
C LEU A 239 -3.66 11.96 -12.07
N LYS A 240 -4.09 12.26 -10.85
CA LYS A 240 -3.92 13.60 -10.28
C LYS A 240 -2.44 13.91 -10.04
N HIS A 241 -1.68 13.03 -9.41
CA HIS A 241 -0.23 13.22 -9.22
C HIS A 241 0.56 13.31 -10.53
N HIS A 242 0.16 12.55 -11.54
CA HIS A 242 0.74 12.62 -12.87
C HIS A 242 0.47 13.97 -13.53
N SER A 243 -0.76 14.49 -13.42
CA SER A 243 -1.11 15.82 -13.93
C SER A 243 -0.32 16.96 -13.29
N MET A 244 0.13 16.78 -12.04
CA MET A 244 0.96 17.73 -11.31
C MET A 244 2.47 17.60 -11.63
N ARG A 245 2.85 16.70 -12.56
CA ARG A 245 4.23 16.48 -13.01
C ARG A 245 5.21 16.07 -11.91
N HIS A 246 4.75 15.27 -10.95
CA HIS A 246 5.58 14.81 -9.82
C HIS A 246 6.64 13.73 -10.17
N MET A 247 6.64 13.22 -11.41
CA MET A 247 7.56 12.18 -11.87
C MET A 247 8.42 12.67 -13.03
N ASN A 248 9.74 12.61 -12.84
CA ASN A 248 10.73 12.79 -13.89
C ASN A 248 11.05 11.47 -14.63
N ARG A 249 11.90 11.54 -15.65
CA ARG A 249 12.27 10.38 -16.49
C ARG A 249 12.87 9.23 -15.67
N ASN A 250 13.67 9.54 -14.65
CA ASN A 250 14.34 8.52 -13.83
C ASN A 250 13.34 7.82 -12.90
N ALA A 251 12.39 8.58 -12.35
CA ALA A 251 11.28 8.04 -11.57
C ALA A 251 10.41 7.08 -12.39
N TRP A 252 10.16 7.39 -13.67
CA TRP A 252 9.44 6.48 -14.58
C TRP A 252 10.16 5.15 -14.78
N PHE A 253 11.49 5.16 -14.99
CA PHE A 253 12.26 3.93 -15.10
C PHE A 253 12.21 3.08 -13.82
N ILE A 254 12.34 3.70 -12.66
CA ILE A 254 12.17 3.01 -11.37
C ILE A 254 10.76 2.45 -11.22
N ALA A 255 9.73 3.24 -11.57
CA ALA A 255 8.35 2.79 -11.46
C ALA A 255 8.07 1.58 -12.34
N ILE A 256 8.51 1.59 -13.61
CA ILE A 256 8.31 0.47 -14.55
C ILE A 256 9.02 -0.80 -14.05
N THR A 257 10.30 -0.67 -13.65
CA THR A 257 11.09 -1.82 -13.18
C THR A 257 10.54 -2.41 -11.88
N MET A 258 10.16 -1.56 -10.92
CA MET A 258 9.52 -1.99 -9.68
C MET A 258 8.14 -2.59 -9.93
N SER A 259 7.37 -2.04 -10.87
CA SER A 259 6.05 -2.57 -11.26
C SER A 259 6.17 -3.96 -11.86
N ALA A 260 7.14 -4.20 -12.75
CA ALA A 260 7.37 -5.53 -13.31
C ALA A 260 7.63 -6.57 -12.21
N GLY A 261 8.51 -6.25 -11.26
CA GLY A 261 8.75 -7.11 -10.09
C GLY A 261 7.48 -7.30 -9.26
N SER A 262 6.78 -6.20 -8.96
CA SER A 262 5.60 -6.23 -8.08
C SER A 262 4.41 -6.95 -8.69
N MET A 263 4.18 -6.84 -10.00
CA MET A 263 3.15 -7.61 -10.70
C MET A 263 3.44 -9.11 -10.67
N LEU A 264 4.70 -9.52 -10.92
CA LEU A 264 5.09 -10.93 -10.83
C LEU A 264 4.92 -11.45 -9.41
N GLY A 265 5.41 -10.71 -8.42
CA GLY A 265 5.24 -11.05 -7.02
C GLY A 265 3.77 -11.14 -6.63
N ALA A 266 2.96 -10.14 -6.99
CA ALA A 266 1.53 -10.08 -6.75
C ALA A 266 0.80 -11.28 -7.32
N PHE A 267 1.08 -11.63 -8.57
CA PHE A 267 0.46 -12.77 -9.22
C PHE A 267 0.82 -14.08 -8.49
N VAL A 268 2.08 -14.25 -8.10
CA VAL A 268 2.53 -15.40 -7.30
C VAL A 268 1.83 -15.43 -5.95
N GLY A 269 1.86 -14.34 -5.18
CA GLY A 269 1.21 -14.25 -3.87
C GLY A 269 -0.30 -14.53 -3.94
N ALA A 270 -0.98 -13.89 -4.88
CA ALA A 270 -2.41 -14.07 -5.12
C ALA A 270 -2.78 -15.51 -5.50
N SER A 271 -1.86 -16.25 -6.14
CA SER A 271 -2.06 -17.66 -6.49
C SER A 271 -2.22 -18.56 -5.26
N TYR A 272 -1.66 -18.17 -4.12
CA TYR A 272 -1.72 -18.92 -2.87
C TYR A 272 -2.79 -18.40 -1.90
N ALA A 273 -3.45 -17.27 -2.22
CA ALA A 273 -4.43 -16.64 -1.32
C ALA A 273 -5.65 -17.52 -0.99
N GLY A 274 -6.03 -18.44 -1.90
CA GLY A 274 -7.13 -19.40 -1.66
C GLY A 274 -6.70 -20.70 -0.98
N VAL A 275 -5.38 -20.95 -0.85
CA VAL A 275 -4.83 -22.22 -0.35
C VAL A 275 -4.22 -22.05 1.05
N ILE A 276 -3.64 -20.88 1.34
CA ILE A 276 -3.09 -20.59 2.66
C ILE A 276 -4.24 -20.43 3.68
N GLY A 277 -4.10 -21.08 4.83
CA GLY A 277 -5.08 -21.02 5.91
C GLY A 277 -5.40 -19.59 6.33
N LYS A 278 -6.68 -19.33 6.60
CA LYS A 278 -7.19 -18.00 6.97
C LYS A 278 -6.47 -17.41 8.18
N ASP A 279 -6.11 -18.26 9.15
CA ASP A 279 -5.38 -17.86 10.35
C ASP A 279 -3.97 -17.36 10.03
N ILE A 280 -3.26 -18.03 9.13
CA ILE A 280 -1.94 -17.59 8.67
C ILE A 280 -2.06 -16.24 7.96
N LEU A 281 -3.08 -16.06 7.10
CA LEU A 281 -3.33 -14.79 6.44
C LEU A 281 -3.62 -13.66 7.45
N LYS A 282 -4.38 -13.95 8.52
CA LYS A 282 -4.65 -13.00 9.62
C LYS A 282 -3.37 -12.62 10.35
N VAL A 283 -2.55 -13.59 10.75
CA VAL A 283 -1.24 -13.33 11.40
C VAL A 283 -0.34 -12.49 10.49
N LEU A 284 -0.23 -12.85 9.21
CA LEU A 284 0.60 -12.11 8.25
C LEU A 284 0.11 -10.67 8.08
N LEU A 285 -1.20 -10.46 7.91
CA LEU A 285 -1.77 -9.12 7.84
C LEU A 285 -1.48 -8.35 9.13
N GLY A 286 -1.72 -8.94 10.30
CA GLY A 286 -1.45 -8.31 11.60
C GLY A 286 0.00 -7.85 11.77
N VAL A 287 0.95 -8.74 11.47
CA VAL A 287 2.39 -8.43 11.49
C VAL A 287 2.72 -7.28 10.54
N ILE A 288 2.18 -7.32 9.33
CA ILE A 288 2.37 -6.28 8.31
C ILE A 288 1.85 -4.93 8.82
N LEU A 289 0.63 -4.85 9.36
CA LEU A 289 0.08 -3.59 9.86
C LEU A 289 0.91 -2.99 11.01
N VAL A 290 1.42 -3.84 11.92
CA VAL A 290 2.28 -3.39 13.02
C VAL A 290 3.64 -2.91 12.50
N LEU A 291 4.27 -3.65 11.57
CA LEU A 291 5.54 -3.26 10.97
C LEU A 291 5.43 -1.95 10.16
N ALA A 292 4.34 -1.77 9.43
CA ALA A 292 4.04 -0.53 8.71
C ALA A 292 3.98 0.67 9.67
N THR A 293 3.35 0.48 10.84
CA THR A 293 3.27 1.51 11.87
C THR A 293 4.64 1.89 12.44
N VAL A 294 5.44 0.90 12.83
CA VAL A 294 6.78 1.15 13.38
C VAL A 294 7.60 1.97 12.40
N ARG A 295 7.55 1.64 11.10
CA ARG A 295 8.26 2.38 10.05
C ARG A 295 7.75 3.80 9.86
N MET A 296 6.45 4.03 9.98
CA MET A 296 5.85 5.36 9.85
C MET A 296 6.15 6.28 11.04
N VAL A 297 6.32 5.73 12.25
CA VAL A 297 6.58 6.52 13.47
C VAL A 297 8.07 6.75 13.72
N THR A 298 8.94 5.81 13.35
CA THR A 298 10.37 5.84 13.70
C THR A 298 11.24 6.71 12.78
N LYS A 299 10.73 7.18 11.64
CA LYS A 299 11.49 8.09 10.76
C LYS A 299 10.63 9.28 10.32
N PRO A 300 11.03 10.51 10.68
CA PRO A 300 10.29 11.74 10.33
C PRO A 300 10.24 11.98 8.82
#